data_AF-A0A3N5TDJ3-F1
#
_entry.id   AF-A0A3N5TDJ3-F1
#
_cell.length_a   1.000
_cell.length_b   1.000
_cell.length_c   1.000
_cell.angle_alpha   90.00
_cell.angle_beta   90.00
_cell.angle_gamma   90.00
#
_symmetry.space_group_name_H-M   'P 1'
#
loop_
_entity.id
_entity.type
_entity.pdbx_description
1 polymer ?
#
loop_
_entity_poly.entity_id
_entity_poly.type
_entity_poly.pdbx_seq_one_letter_code
_entity_poly.pdbx_strand_id
1 'polypeptide(L)'
;TAACLWVASAIGLACGAGRYAPAIAVTVLAFLSLLLLKKVETRLKRDTYIRVKVWSADLEGQITRVEQAMRLYHIEVLDMSIQKDVENGTIALDFRLRHHTRKLGSELADGLACIQGIKRIWIE
;
A
#
# COMPACT_ATOMS: atom_id res chain seq x y z
N THR A 1 -22.25 -3.42 2.07
CA THR A 1 -22.41 -3.21 0.61
C THR A 1 -23.72 -3.83 0.15
N ALA A 2 -24.28 -3.39 -0.99
CA ALA A 2 -25.56 -3.85 -1.51
C ALA A 2 -25.67 -5.39 -1.60
N ALA A 3 -24.58 -6.09 -1.93
CA ALA A 3 -24.54 -7.55 -2.03
C ALA A 3 -25.04 -8.30 -0.78
N CYS A 4 -24.70 -7.84 0.44
CA CYS A 4 -25.14 -8.52 1.67
C CYS A 4 -26.65 -8.44 1.90
N LEU A 5 -27.31 -7.36 1.46
CA LEU A 5 -28.76 -7.20 1.57
C LEU A 5 -29.50 -8.21 0.70
N TRP A 6 -29.03 -8.43 -0.54
CA TRP A 6 -29.64 -9.38 -1.46
C TRP A 6 -29.49 -10.83 -0.97
N VAL A 7 -28.33 -11.16 -0.38
CA VAL A 7 -28.09 -12.48 0.22
C VAL A 7 -28.99 -12.70 1.45
N ALA A 8 -29.15 -11.71 2.32
CA ALA A 8 -30.04 -11.79 3.47
C ALA A 8 -31.52 -11.93 3.06
N SER A 9 -31.96 -11.21 2.02
CA SER A 9 -33.32 -11.34 1.48
C SER A 9 -33.58 -12.71 0.86
N ALA A 10 -32.61 -13.30 0.14
CA ALA A 10 -32.74 -14.65 -0.42
C ALA A 10 -32.83 -15.72 0.68
N ILE A 11 -32.05 -15.60 1.76
CA ILE A 11 -32.13 -16.49 2.94
C ILE A 11 -33.48 -16.34 3.64
N GLY A 12 -33.96 -15.10 3.83
CA GLY A 12 -35.26 -14.82 4.44
C GLY A 12 -36.43 -15.40 3.66
N LEU A 13 -36.41 -15.30 2.33
CA LEU A 13 -37.41 -15.92 1.44
C LEU A 13 -37.37 -17.45 1.51
N ALA A 14 -36.19 -18.06 1.58
CA ALA A 14 -36.05 -19.52 1.68
C ALA A 14 -36.57 -20.06 3.02
N CYS A 15 -36.28 -19.37 4.13
CA CYS A 15 -36.84 -19.70 5.45
C CYS A 15 -38.36 -19.48 5.52
N GLY A 16 -38.85 -18.38 4.94
CA GLY A 16 -40.29 -18.06 4.90
C GLY A 16 -41.11 -19.05 4.07
N ALA A 17 -40.50 -19.70 3.08
CA ALA A 17 -41.14 -20.74 2.26
C ALA A 17 -41.21 -22.12 2.96
N GLY A 18 -40.77 -22.25 4.22
CA GLY A 18 -40.86 -23.49 5.02
C GLY A 18 -39.95 -24.63 4.54
N ARG A 19 -39.03 -24.37 3.61
CA ARG A 19 -38.07 -25.35 3.11
C ARG A 19 -36.71 -25.14 3.76
N TYR A 20 -36.48 -25.86 4.86
CA TYR A 20 -35.22 -25.77 5.63
C TYR A 20 -34.00 -26.33 4.87
N ALA A 21 -34.20 -27.30 3.96
CA ALA A 21 -33.12 -27.86 3.15
C ALA A 21 -32.38 -26.79 2.29
N PRO A 22 -33.05 -25.98 1.46
CA PRO A 22 -32.39 -24.90 0.74
C PRO A 22 -31.90 -23.78 1.67
N ALA A 23 -32.60 -23.50 2.79
CA ALA A 23 -32.15 -22.47 3.74
C ALA A 23 -30.78 -22.81 4.38
N ILE A 24 -30.59 -24.07 4.78
CA ILE A 24 -29.30 -24.56 5.30
C ILE A 24 -28.24 -24.51 4.21
N ALA A 25 -28.56 -24.94 2.98
CA ALA A 25 -27.63 -24.90 1.85
C ALA A 25 -27.14 -23.48 1.55
N VAL A 26 -28.03 -22.48 1.55
CA VAL A 26 -27.68 -21.08 1.31
C VAL A 26 -26.87 -20.51 2.47
N THR A 27 -27.18 -20.87 3.72
CA THR A 27 -26.40 -20.43 4.89
C THR A 27 -24.97 -20.96 4.84
N VAL A 28 -24.79 -22.24 4.48
CA VAL A 28 -23.47 -22.84 4.29
C VAL A 28 -22.72 -22.17 3.13
N LEU A 29 -23.40 -21.90 2.01
CA LEU A 29 -22.83 -21.17 0.88
C LEU A 29 -22.39 -19.75 1.25
N ALA A 30 -23.20 -19.04 2.04
CA ALA A 30 -22.85 -17.71 2.54
C ALA A 30 -21.60 -17.78 3.44
N PHE A 31 -21.55 -18.75 4.36
CA PHE A 31 -20.38 -18.98 5.21
C PHE A 31 -19.12 -19.30 4.40
N LEU A 32 -19.24 -20.16 3.38
CA LEU A 32 -18.17 -20.44 2.42
C LEU A 32 -17.73 -19.18 1.69
N SER A 33 -18.67 -18.33 1.28
CA SER A 33 -18.38 -17.07 0.60
C SER A 33 -17.58 -16.12 1.51
N LEU A 34 -17.93 -16.01 2.79
CA LEU A 34 -17.15 -15.25 3.77
C LEU A 34 -15.76 -15.85 4.01
N LEU A 35 -15.64 -17.19 4.07
CA LEU A 35 -14.34 -17.86 4.24
C LEU A 35 -13.44 -17.67 3.01
N LEU A 36 -14.00 -17.80 1.81
CA LEU A 36 -13.31 -17.52 0.55
C LEU A 36 -12.90 -16.05 0.48
N LEU A 37 -13.78 -15.12 0.87
CA LEU A 37 -13.48 -13.70 0.90
C LEU A 37 -12.35 -13.38 1.88
N LYS A 38 -12.36 -13.95 3.09
CA LYS A 38 -11.28 -13.79 4.08
C LYS A 38 -9.96 -14.36 3.57
N LYS A 39 -10.00 -15.49 2.85
CA LYS A 39 -8.81 -16.11 2.25
C LYS A 39 -8.31 -15.32 1.05
N VAL A 40 -9.21 -14.72 0.27
CA VAL A 40 -8.90 -13.77 -0.81
C VAL A 40 -8.31 -12.49 -0.22
N GLU A 41 -8.85 -11.97 0.88
CA GLU A 41 -8.31 -10.79 1.58
C GLU A 41 -6.90 -11.06 2.14
N THR A 42 -6.66 -12.28 2.63
CA THR A 42 -5.32 -12.72 3.07
C THR A 42 -4.36 -12.94 1.90
N ARG A 43 -4.87 -13.42 0.75
CA ARG A 43 -4.11 -13.62 -0.50
C ARG A 43 -3.85 -12.31 -1.23
N LEU A 44 -4.73 -11.32 -1.07
CA LEU A 44 -4.60 -9.95 -1.53
C LEU A 44 -3.57 -9.30 -0.62
N LYS A 45 -2.31 -9.65 -0.90
CA LYS A 45 -1.09 -9.12 -0.31
C LYS A 45 -1.32 -7.63 -0.07
N ARG A 46 -1.42 -7.20 1.20
CA ARG A 46 -1.48 -5.79 1.57
C ARG A 46 -0.30 -5.09 0.90
N ASP A 47 -0.55 -4.43 -0.24
CA ASP A 47 0.36 -3.43 -0.79
C ASP A 47 0.50 -2.39 0.31
N THR A 48 1.61 -2.46 1.04
CA THR A 48 1.92 -1.49 2.07
C THR A 48 2.64 -0.37 1.35
N TYR A 49 1.94 0.76 1.22
CA TYR A 49 2.49 1.97 0.65
C TYR A 49 3.32 2.64 1.74
N ILE A 50 4.60 2.87 1.45
CA ILE A 50 5.48 3.64 2.32
C ILE A 50 5.71 4.98 1.63
N ARG A 51 5.57 6.08 2.37
CA ARG A 51 5.90 7.40 1.86
C ARG A 51 7.24 7.82 2.43
N VAL A 52 8.20 8.11 1.56
CA VAL A 52 9.54 8.53 1.94
C VAL A 52 9.74 9.96 1.48
N LYS A 53 9.91 10.88 2.44
CA LYS A 53 10.25 12.28 2.18
C LYS A 53 11.70 12.54 2.53
N VAL A 54 12.46 13.02 1.56
CA VAL A 54 13.90 13.26 1.66
C VAL A 54 14.15 14.75 1.45
N TRP A 55 14.82 15.40 2.39
CA TRP A 55 15.30 16.76 2.22
C TRP A 55 16.79 16.73 1.95
N SER A 56 17.19 17.20 0.78
CA SER A 56 18.59 17.36 0.38
C SER A 56 18.90 18.81 -0.01
N ALA A 57 20.15 19.23 0.09
CA ALA A 57 20.60 20.48 -0.54
C ALA A 57 20.44 20.39 -2.07
N ASP A 58 20.08 21.49 -2.73
CA ASP A 58 20.00 21.60 -4.19
C ASP A 58 21.44 21.65 -4.74
N LEU A 59 22.07 20.47 -4.89
CA LEU A 59 23.28 20.33 -5.71
C LEU A 59 22.88 19.81 -7.10
N GLU A 60 23.68 20.18 -8.10
CA GLU A 60 23.51 19.70 -9.46
C GLU A 60 23.55 18.15 -9.50
N GLY A 61 22.51 17.55 -10.08
CA GLY A 61 22.40 16.08 -10.23
C GLY A 61 21.95 15.31 -8.96
N GLN A 62 21.54 15.98 -7.89
CA GLN A 62 21.10 15.30 -6.66
C GLN A 62 19.85 14.43 -6.85
N ILE A 63 18.90 14.90 -7.65
CA ILE A 63 17.69 14.15 -7.98
C ILE A 63 18.07 12.82 -8.64
N THR A 64 18.93 12.87 -9.66
CA THR A 64 19.43 11.69 -10.38
C THR A 64 20.20 10.74 -9.46
N ARG A 65 21.01 11.26 -8.53
CA ARG A 65 21.70 10.44 -7.52
C ARG A 65 20.73 9.70 -6.61
N VAL A 66 19.70 10.38 -6.13
CA VAL A 66 18.67 9.77 -5.27
C VAL A 66 17.86 8.74 -6.05
N GLU A 67 17.46 9.05 -7.28
CA GLU A 67 16.76 8.09 -8.16
C GLU A 67 17.60 6.84 -8.45
N GLN A 68 18.89 7.02 -8.75
CA GLN A 68 19.79 5.90 -9.05
C GLN A 68 20.03 5.03 -7.80
N ALA A 69 20.15 5.64 -6.62
CA ALA A 69 20.19 4.92 -5.36
C ALA A 69 18.90 4.11 -5.14
N MET A 70 17.73 4.69 -5.37
CA MET A 70 16.46 3.97 -5.24
C MET A 70 16.33 2.81 -6.24
N ARG A 71 16.82 2.98 -7.48
CA ARG A 71 16.84 1.90 -8.49
C ARG A 71 17.76 0.74 -8.11
N LEU A 72 18.91 1.02 -7.48
CA LEU A 72 19.84 -0.02 -7.01
C LEU A 72 19.20 -0.94 -5.96
N TYR A 73 18.30 -0.41 -5.12
CA TYR A 73 17.55 -1.18 -4.14
C TYR A 73 16.34 -1.95 -4.72
N HIS A 74 16.16 -1.98 -6.05
CA HIS A 74 15.10 -2.72 -6.72
C HIS A 74 13.67 -2.32 -6.28
N ILE A 75 13.50 -1.05 -5.89
CA ILE A 75 12.21 -0.55 -5.39
C ILE A 75 11.36 -0.03 -6.54
N GLU A 76 10.11 -0.50 -6.59
CA GLU A 76 9.10 0.00 -7.51
C GLU A 76 8.55 1.33 -6.97
N VAL A 77 9.00 2.45 -7.56
CA VAL A 77 8.47 3.79 -7.28
C VAL A 77 7.14 3.93 -8.02
N LEU A 78 6.03 4.06 -7.29
CA LEU A 78 4.71 4.32 -7.91
C LEU A 78 4.59 5.77 -8.36
N ASP A 79 5.10 6.69 -7.54
CA ASP A 79 4.90 8.12 -7.71
C ASP A 79 6.06 8.88 -7.07
N MET A 80 6.52 9.92 -7.76
CA MET A 80 7.62 10.79 -7.33
C MET A 80 7.15 12.23 -7.46
N SER A 81 7.21 12.97 -6.35
CA SER A 81 6.90 14.39 -6.30
C SER A 81 8.11 15.17 -5.83
N ILE A 82 8.49 16.20 -6.57
CA ILE A 82 9.69 16.99 -6.33
C ILE A 82 9.24 18.39 -5.95
N GLN A 83 9.56 18.81 -4.74
CA GLN A 83 9.39 20.18 -4.27
C GLN A 83 10.75 20.83 -4.16
N LYS A 84 10.99 21.87 -4.96
CA LYS A 84 12.18 22.71 -4.86
C LYS A 84 11.85 23.96 -4.07
N ASP A 85 12.55 24.15 -2.96
CA ASP A 85 12.48 25.38 -2.17
C ASP A 85 13.64 26.28 -2.59
N VAL A 86 13.34 27.26 -3.46
CA VAL A 86 14.31 28.16 -4.08
C VAL A 86 14.86 29.18 -3.07
N GLU A 87 14.12 29.48 -2.00
CA GLU A 87 14.53 30.42 -0.96
C GLU A 87 15.61 29.86 -0.01
N ASN A 88 15.56 28.56 0.31
CA ASN A 88 16.52 27.92 1.23
C ASN A 88 17.60 27.07 0.53
N GLY A 89 17.55 26.92 -0.81
CA GLY A 89 18.47 26.05 -1.55
C GLY A 89 18.31 24.57 -1.15
N THR A 90 17.08 24.14 -0.87
CA THR A 90 16.75 22.78 -0.43
C THR A 90 15.72 22.14 -1.35
N ILE A 91 15.93 20.87 -1.68
CA ILE A 91 15.00 20.03 -2.43
C ILE A 91 14.34 19.07 -1.43
N ALA A 92 13.01 19.01 -1.46
CA ALA A 92 12.23 17.94 -0.85
C ALA A 92 11.75 16.98 -1.93
N LEU A 93 12.14 15.71 -1.83
CA LEU A 93 11.71 14.64 -2.71
C LEU A 93 10.75 13.74 -1.95
N ASP A 94 9.50 13.61 -2.41
CA ASP A 94 8.47 12.74 -1.86
C ASP A 94 8.29 11.53 -2.79
N PHE A 95 8.59 10.34 -2.29
CA PHE A 95 8.48 9.10 -3.02
C PHE A 95 7.41 8.22 -2.41
N ARG A 96 6.47 7.76 -3.23
CA ARG A 96 5.55 6.68 -2.87
C ARG A 96 6.09 5.36 -3.42
N LEU A 97 6.48 4.49 -2.51
CA LEU A 97 7.09 3.21 -2.82
C LEU A 97 6.09 2.09 -2.57
N ARG A 98 6.02 1.15 -3.50
CA ARG A 98 5.28 -0.10 -3.29
C ARG A 98 6.24 -1.09 -2.68
N HIS A 99 5.97 -1.56 -1.47
CA HIS A 99 6.82 -2.59 -0.91
C HIS A 99 6.07 -3.71 -0.19
N HIS A 100 6.64 -4.90 -0.28
CA HIS A 100 6.07 -6.13 0.26
C HIS A 100 6.60 -6.47 1.67
N THR A 101 7.54 -5.69 2.22
CA THR A 101 8.20 -5.99 3.50
C THR A 101 8.55 -4.74 4.30
N ARG A 102 8.17 -4.73 5.60
CA ARG A 102 8.34 -3.62 6.55
C ARG A 102 9.81 -3.28 6.86
N LYS A 103 10.75 -4.20 6.62
CA LYS A 103 12.19 -4.03 6.92
C LYS A 103 12.95 -3.16 5.91
N LEU A 104 12.39 -2.93 4.72
CA LEU A 104 13.11 -2.19 3.68
C LEU A 104 13.18 -0.69 3.97
N GLY A 105 12.24 -0.15 4.75
CA GLY A 105 12.23 1.28 5.09
C GLY A 105 13.50 1.72 5.81
N SER A 106 14.01 0.91 6.76
CA SER A 106 15.24 1.22 7.48
C SER A 106 16.49 1.06 6.61
N GLU A 107 16.58 0.00 5.80
CA GLU A 107 17.72 -0.20 4.89
C GLU A 107 17.79 0.91 3.83
N LEU A 108 16.63 1.33 3.33
CA LEU A 108 16.54 2.45 2.40
C LEU A 108 16.91 3.77 3.08
N ALA A 109 16.47 4.01 4.32
CA ALA A 109 16.85 5.20 5.08
C ALA A 109 18.37 5.30 5.24
N ASP A 110 19.03 4.19 5.61
CA ASP A 110 20.48 4.09 5.76
C ASP A 110 21.21 4.31 4.42
N GLY A 111 20.72 3.67 3.36
CA GLY A 111 21.27 3.81 2.01
C GLY A 111 21.15 5.24 1.46
N LEU A 112 20.03 5.91 1.70
CA LEU A 112 19.89 7.33 1.37
C LEU A 112 20.75 8.20 2.27
N ALA A 113 20.81 7.96 3.59
CA ALA A 113 21.61 8.77 4.51
C ALA A 113 23.10 8.83 4.13
N CYS A 114 23.61 7.82 3.42
CA CYS A 114 24.98 7.80 2.91
C CYS A 114 25.23 8.75 1.72
N ILE A 115 24.18 9.29 1.09
CA ILE A 115 24.28 10.23 -0.02
C ILE A 115 24.64 11.63 0.52
N GLN A 116 25.74 12.20 0.02
CA GLN A 116 26.15 13.55 0.35
C GLN A 116 25.05 14.57 0.04
N GLY A 117 24.74 15.42 1.01
CA GLY A 117 23.78 16.52 0.86
C GLY A 117 22.39 16.24 1.43
N ILE A 118 22.11 15.03 1.93
CA ILE A 118 20.86 14.76 2.65
C ILE A 118 20.90 15.41 4.04
N LYS A 119 19.94 16.30 4.30
CA LYS A 119 19.76 16.98 5.58
C LYS A 119 18.77 16.24 6.49
N ARG A 120 17.74 15.61 5.92
CA ARG A 120 16.68 14.94 6.69
C ARG A 120 15.96 13.87 5.88
N ILE A 121 15.51 12.81 6.55
CA ILE A 121 14.71 11.72 5.97
C ILE A 121 13.50 11.50 6.88
N TRP A 122 12.31 11.37 6.31
CA TRP A 122 11.08 11.08 7.03
C TRP A 122 10.31 9.97 6.30
N ILE A 123 9.93 8.94 7.04
CA ILE A 123 9.30 7.73 6.50
C ILE A 123 8.00 7.52 7.24
N GLU A 124 6.90 7.44 6.49
CA GLU A 124 5.54 7.17 6.96
C GLU A 124 5.09 5.77 6.54
#